data_AF-A0A3B9QUS5-F1
#
_entry.id   AF-A0A3B9QUS5-F1
#
_cell.length_a   1.000
_cell.length_b   1.000
_cell.length_c   1.000
_cell.angle_alpha   90.00
_cell.angle_beta   90.00
_cell.angle_gamma   90.00
#
_symmetry.space_group_name_H-M   'P 1'
#
loop_
_entity.id
_entity.type
_entity.pdbx_description
1 polymer ?
#
loop_
_entity_poly.entity_id
_entity_poly.type
_entity_poly.pdbx_seq_one_letter_code
_entity_poly.pdbx_strand_id
1 'polypeptide(L)'
;MTELQIGRVIKPHGVRGELVVDATTDDPSSRFAVGTVLTGRQGGSARQGCSGNSGKETTLTVKSVRPHQGRLLVTFEEVADRTAAESLRGMRFFAPPVFDE
;
A
#
# COMPACT_ATOMS: atom_id res chain seq x y z
N MET A 1 10.85 16.11 -1.70
CA MET A 1 10.85 15.21 -0.52
C MET A 1 11.04 13.80 -1.05
N THR A 2 12.09 13.10 -0.61
CA THR A 2 12.35 11.73 -1.07
C THR A 2 11.34 10.79 -0.41
N GLU A 3 10.67 9.95 -1.18
CA GLU A 3 9.74 8.95 -0.67
C GLU A 3 10.30 7.55 -0.92
N LEU A 4 10.17 6.66 0.07
CA LEU A 4 10.61 5.28 -0.01
C LEU A 4 9.41 4.34 -0.11
N GLN A 5 9.54 3.30 -0.92
CA GLN A 5 8.51 2.27 -1.02
C GLN A 5 8.51 1.46 0.28
N ILE A 6 7.38 1.44 0.98
CA ILE A 6 7.21 0.71 2.24
C ILE A 6 6.42 -0.58 2.08
N GLY A 7 5.74 -0.76 0.94
CA GLY A 7 5.10 -2.04 0.63
C GLY A 7 4.39 -2.06 -0.71
N ARG A 8 3.88 -3.24 -1.07
CA ARG A 8 3.17 -3.50 -2.32
C ARG A 8 2.01 -4.45 -2.13
N VAL A 9 0.88 -4.14 -2.75
CA VAL A 9 -0.28 -5.02 -2.83
C VAL A 9 -0.01 -6.17 -3.80
N ILE A 10 -0.08 -7.41 -3.31
CA ILE A 10 0.17 -8.63 -4.10
C ILE A 10 -1.12 -9.17 -4.72
N LYS A 11 -2.16 -9.30 -3.90
CA LYS A 11 -3.47 -9.86 -4.26
C LYS A 11 -4.50 -9.49 -3.18
N PRO A 12 -5.79 -9.53 -3.50
CA PRO A 12 -6.82 -9.47 -2.47
C PRO A 12 -6.96 -10.80 -1.73
N HIS A 13 -7.62 -10.71 -0.59
CA HIS A 13 -7.88 -11.79 0.34
C HIS A 13 -9.34 -11.72 0.81
N GLY A 14 -10.01 -12.86 0.86
CA GLY A 14 -11.41 -12.94 1.26
C GLY A 14 -12.37 -12.17 0.33
N VAL A 15 -13.56 -11.90 0.86
CA VAL A 15 -14.65 -11.17 0.17
C VAL A 15 -14.84 -9.74 0.66
N ARG A 16 -14.30 -9.41 1.85
CA ARG A 16 -14.44 -8.12 2.53
C ARG A 16 -13.42 -7.06 2.09
N GLY A 17 -12.73 -7.31 0.97
CA GLY A 17 -11.74 -6.39 0.43
C GLY A 17 -10.40 -6.35 1.17
N GLU A 18 -10.05 -7.37 1.95
CA GLU A 18 -8.71 -7.46 2.55
C GLU A 18 -7.64 -7.56 1.47
N LEU A 19 -6.46 -6.98 1.72
CA LEU A 19 -5.33 -6.97 0.81
C LEU A 19 -4.13 -7.65 1.43
N VAL A 20 -3.50 -8.55 0.67
CA VAL A 20 -2.18 -9.06 0.99
C VAL A 20 -1.15 -8.04 0.57
N VAL A 21 -0.47 -7.42 1.53
CA VAL A 21 0.61 -6.46 1.33
C VAL A 21 1.95 -7.11 1.70
N ASP A 22 2.88 -7.02 0.77
CA ASP A 22 4.28 -7.37 0.98
C ASP A 22 4.99 -6.10 1.45
N ALA A 23 5.40 -6.08 2.72
CA ALA A 23 6.07 -4.94 3.32
C ALA A 23 7.54 -4.94 2.93
N THR A 24 8.06 -3.78 2.51
CA THR A 24 9.46 -3.58 2.11
C THR A 24 10.18 -2.64 3.08
N THR A 25 9.72 -2.58 4.32
CA THR A 25 10.22 -1.73 5.40
C THR A 25 10.55 -2.57 6.61
N ASP A 26 11.53 -2.15 7.39
CA ASP A 26 11.97 -2.83 8.61
C ASP A 26 10.94 -2.71 9.76
N ASP A 27 10.10 -1.68 9.75
CA ASP A 27 9.05 -1.46 10.75
C ASP A 27 7.63 -1.42 10.12
N PRO A 28 7.11 -2.58 9.67
CA PRO A 28 5.79 -2.66 9.05
C PRO A 28 4.67 -2.34 10.03
N SER A 29 4.85 -2.64 11.32
CA SER A 29 3.81 -2.48 12.34
C SER A 29 3.47 -1.01 12.58
N SER A 30 4.47 -0.13 12.64
CA SER A 30 4.24 1.32 12.75
C SER A 30 3.79 1.93 11.43
N ARG A 31 4.39 1.53 10.30
CA ARG A 31 4.08 2.10 8.98
C ARG A 31 2.68 1.76 8.49
N PHE A 32 2.15 0.59 8.83
CA PHE A 32 0.80 0.14 8.48
C PHE A 32 -0.11 0.09 9.71
N ALA A 33 0.14 0.92 10.72
CA ALA A 33 -0.69 0.99 11.91
C ALA A 33 -2.13 1.38 11.56
N VAL A 34 -3.07 0.97 12.40
CA VAL A 34 -4.49 1.33 12.25
C VAL A 34 -4.67 2.84 12.39
N GLY A 35 -5.43 3.44 11.48
CA GLY A 35 -5.63 4.89 11.38
C GLY A 35 -4.58 5.62 10.54
N THR A 36 -3.50 4.94 10.13
CA THR A 36 -2.50 5.53 9.25
C THR A 36 -3.06 5.72 7.84
N VAL A 37 -2.88 6.92 7.31
CA VAL A 37 -3.22 7.27 5.93
C VAL A 37 -2.02 6.99 5.04
N LEU A 38 -2.20 6.11 4.06
CA LEU A 38 -1.16 5.70 3.12
C LEU A 38 -1.42 6.23 1.72
N THR A 39 -0.35 6.68 1.08
CA THR A 39 -0.38 7.10 -0.32
C THR A 39 0.02 5.92 -1.20
N GLY A 40 -0.95 5.39 -1.94
CA GLY A 40 -0.76 4.33 -2.92
C GLY A 40 -0.61 4.87 -4.33
N ARG A 41 0.32 4.33 -5.12
CA ARG A 41 0.49 4.69 -6.54
C ARG A 41 0.30 3.47 -7.45
N GLN A 42 -0.58 3.62 -8.44
CA GLN A 42 -0.82 2.62 -9.49
C GLN A 42 -0.57 3.18 -10.88
N GLY A 43 0.12 2.40 -11.72
CA GLY A 43 0.56 2.86 -13.03
C GLY A 43 1.81 3.75 -12.94
N GLY A 44 2.75 3.52 -13.85
CA GLY A 44 4.09 4.10 -13.78
C GLY A 44 5.12 2.99 -13.75
N SER A 45 5.50 2.53 -14.94
CA SER A 45 6.80 1.89 -15.13
C SER A 45 7.84 2.78 -14.43
N ALA A 46 8.81 2.19 -13.74
CA ALA A 46 9.99 2.88 -13.22
C ALA A 46 10.87 3.47 -14.36
N ARG A 47 10.28 3.85 -15.49
CA ARG A 47 10.91 4.67 -16.52
C ARG A 47 10.75 6.12 -16.09
N GLN A 48 11.65 6.50 -15.20
CA GLN A 48 12.11 7.87 -15.06
C GLN A 48 12.50 8.37 -16.46
N GLY A 49 11.61 9.11 -17.14
CA GLY A 49 11.91 9.65 -18.47
C GLY A 49 10.75 9.89 -19.44
N CYS A 50 9.52 9.43 -19.18
CA CYS A 50 8.40 9.72 -20.08
C CYS A 50 7.35 10.58 -19.37
N SER A 51 7.42 11.89 -19.63
CA SER A 51 6.35 12.86 -19.41
C SER A 51 5.05 12.31 -20.01
N GLY A 52 3.99 12.16 -19.19
CA GLY A 52 2.64 11.96 -19.72
C GLY A 52 1.73 10.93 -19.05
N ASN A 53 2.08 10.32 -17.92
CA ASN A 53 1.08 9.59 -17.14
C ASN A 53 1.40 9.67 -15.65
N SER A 54 0.90 10.73 -14.99
CA SER A 54 0.87 10.78 -13.53
C SER A 54 0.12 9.53 -13.06
N GLY A 55 0.86 8.56 -12.52
CA GLY A 55 0.27 7.35 -11.95
C GLY A 55 -0.85 7.76 -11.01
N LYS A 56 -1.96 7.02 -11.04
CA LYS A 56 -3.11 7.32 -10.20
C LYS A 56 -2.66 7.18 -8.75
N GLU A 57 -2.54 8.31 -8.08
CA GLU A 57 -2.29 8.37 -6.65
C GLU A 57 -3.64 8.18 -5.94
N THR A 58 -3.65 7.37 -4.91
CA THR A 58 -4.86 7.04 -4.16
C THR A 58 -4.49 6.96 -2.69
N THR A 59 -5.15 7.81 -1.92
CA THR A 59 -5.04 7.82 -0.47
C THR A 59 -5.92 6.72 0.10
N LEU A 60 -5.37 5.90 1.00
CA LEU A 60 -6.06 4.78 1.63
C LEU A 60 -5.79 4.78 3.13
N THR A 61 -6.84 4.66 3.94
CA THR A 61 -6.77 4.70 5.39
C THR A 61 -6.81 3.29 5.96
N VAL A 62 -5.80 2.92 6.74
CA VAL A 62 -5.70 1.57 7.31
C VAL A 62 -6.77 1.37 8.38
N LYS A 63 -7.73 0.51 8.11
CA LYS A 63 -8.80 0.12 9.04
C LYS A 63 -8.37 -0.99 9.99
N SER A 64 -7.62 -1.95 9.48
CA SER A 64 -7.06 -3.04 10.27
C SER A 64 -5.84 -3.62 9.58
N VAL A 65 -4.89 -4.10 10.38
CA VAL A 65 -3.70 -4.79 9.92
C VAL A 65 -3.47 -6.03 10.76
N ARG A 66 -3.10 -7.14 10.12
CA ARG A 66 -2.65 -8.34 10.82
C ARG A 66 -1.56 -9.08 10.06
N PRO A 67 -0.56 -9.65 10.75
CA PRO A 67 0.44 -10.49 10.11
C PRO A 67 -0.18 -11.82 9.62
N HIS A 68 0.26 -12.31 8.47
CA HIS A 68 -0.17 -13.57 7.87
C HIS A 68 0.93 -14.16 6.98
N GLN A 69 1.51 -15.30 7.41
CA GLN A 69 2.51 -16.07 6.66
C GLN A 69 3.68 -15.22 6.12
N GLY A 70 4.23 -14.33 6.95
CA GLY A 70 5.34 -13.44 6.57
C GLY A 70 4.94 -12.22 5.74
N ARG A 71 3.63 -11.96 5.58
CA ARG A 71 3.08 -10.77 4.93
C ARG A 71 2.06 -10.07 5.82
N LEU A 72 1.54 -8.93 5.37
CA LEU A 72 0.47 -8.22 6.04
C LEU A 72 -0.86 -8.46 5.32
N LEU A 73 -1.91 -8.68 6.10
CA LEU A 73 -3.29 -8.51 5.65
C LEU A 73 -3.76 -7.15 6.13
N VAL A 74 -4.07 -6.27 5.18
CA VAL A 74 -4.48 -4.90 5.45
C VAL A 74 -5.89 -4.69 4.92
N THR A 75 -6.76 -4.14 5.76
CA THR A 75 -8.08 -3.64 5.35
C THR A 75 -7.99 -2.13 5.30
N PHE A 76 -8.55 -1.53 4.26
CA PHE A 76 -8.66 -0.08 4.13
C PHE A 76 -10.11 0.35 4.25
N GLU A 77 -10.36 1.58 4.68
CA GLU A 77 -11.73 2.10 4.81
C GLU A 77 -12.41 2.29 3.45
N GLU A 78 -11.63 2.67 2.45
CA GLU A 78 -12.04 2.95 1.08
C GLU A 78 -12.24 1.67 0.24
N VAL A 79 -11.88 0.50 0.79
CA VAL A 79 -11.93 -0.80 0.12
C VAL A 79 -12.99 -1.66 0.79
N ALA A 80 -14.23 -1.58 0.28
CA ALA A 80 -15.37 -2.26 0.89
C ALA A 80 -15.48 -3.74 0.49
N ASP A 81 -14.98 -4.11 -0.68
CA ASP A 81 -15.24 -5.42 -1.30
C ASP A 81 -14.06 -5.94 -2.13
N ARG A 82 -14.17 -7.20 -2.54
CA ARG A 82 -13.13 -7.87 -3.33
C ARG A 82 -12.84 -7.19 -4.66
N THR A 83 -13.82 -6.59 -5.34
CA THR A 83 -13.63 -5.95 -6.65
C THR A 83 -12.79 -4.68 -6.51
N ALA A 84 -13.09 -3.87 -5.48
CA ALA A 84 -12.26 -2.73 -5.11
C ALA A 84 -10.83 -3.18 -4.78
N ALA A 85 -10.68 -4.26 -4.01
CA ALA A 85 -9.39 -4.81 -3.63
C ALA A 85 -8.59 -5.38 -4.82
N GLU A 86 -9.22 -6.10 -5.75
CA GLU A 86 -8.59 -6.55 -7.00
C GLU A 86 -8.08 -5.37 -7.82
N SER A 87 -8.83 -4.27 -7.87
CA SER A 87 -8.43 -3.06 -8.60
C SER A 87 -7.16 -2.43 -8.04
N LEU A 88 -6.83 -2.67 -6.76
CA LEU A 88 -5.63 -2.17 -6.09
C LEU A 88 -4.42 -3.09 -6.24
N ARG A 89 -4.55 -4.21 -6.98
CA ARG A 89 -3.45 -5.15 -7.18
C ARG A 89 -2.25 -4.46 -7.83
N GLY A 90 -1.07 -4.70 -7.29
CA GLY A 90 0.18 -4.07 -7.75
C GLY A 90 0.37 -2.62 -7.31
N MET A 91 -0.56 -2.05 -6.54
CA MET A 91 -0.36 -0.75 -5.90
C MET A 91 0.86 -0.79 -4.98
N ARG A 92 1.64 0.27 -5.00
CA ARG A 92 2.81 0.47 -4.14
C ARG A 92 2.54 1.60 -3.17
N PHE A 93 2.90 1.40 -1.91
CA PHE A 93 2.79 2.39 -0.85
C PHE A 93 4.13 3.07 -0.64
N PHE A 94 4.08 4.38 -0.45
CA PHE A 94 5.25 5.20 -0.22
C PHE A 94 5.10 6.01 1.06
N ALA A 95 6.21 6.23 1.74
CA ALA A 95 6.27 7.09 2.91
C ALA A 95 7.63 7.81 2.97
N PRO A 96 7.72 8.96 3.64
CA PRO A 96 9.00 9.62 3.87
C PRO A 96 9.95 8.73 4.68
N PRO A 97 11.27 8.82 4.44
CA PRO A 97 12.28 8.16 5.26
C PRO A 97 12.13 8.63 6.71
N VAL A 98 12.25 7.68 7.63
CA VAL A 98 12.43 7.97 9.05
C VAL A 98 13.93 7.92 9.28
N PHE A 99 14.46 8.98 9.87
CA PHE A 99 15.85 9.03 10.32
C PHE A 99 15.79 8.90 11.84
N ASP A 100 16.34 7.82 12.40
CA ASP A 100 16.66 7.76 13.82
C ASP A 100 17.77 8.81 14.10
N GLU A 101 17.57 9.62 15.14
CA GLU A 101 18.58 10.58 15.66
C GLU A 101 19.63 9.87 16.54
#